data_AF-A0A7S2FHR8-F1
#
_entry.id   AF-A0A7S2FHR8-F1
#
_cell.length_a   1.000
_cell.length_b   1.000
_cell.length_c   1.000
_cell.angle_alpha   90.00
_cell.angle_beta   90.00
_cell.angle_gamma   90.00
#
_symmetry.space_group_name_H-M   'P 1'
#
loop_
_entity.id
_entity.type
_entity.pdbx_description
1 polymer ?
#
loop_
_entity_poly.entity_id
_entity_poly.type
_entity_poly.pdbx_seq_one_letter_code
_entity_poly.pdbx_strand_id
1 'polypeptide(L)'
;DLQGPAAKRQKTAAGGKEGSIFVRHILFRHQQLKGADPAARREGTARGPLEAEAAALAALEKLQAAPSTFGKLCRELSDCQSADQPGNLTGHLGWVAKGEQEAGLDEAAFALDMNEFSDIVTSSRGVHVMQRLG
;
A
#
# COMPACT_ATOMS: atom_id res chain seq x y z
N ASP A 1 39.65 27.92 23.55
CA ASP A 1 38.84 27.35 22.46
C ASP A 1 38.22 26.04 22.90
N LEU A 2 36.89 26.00 23.07
CA LEU A 2 36.13 24.82 23.49
C LEU A 2 35.57 24.11 22.25
N GLN A 3 36.21 23.02 21.83
CA GLN A 3 35.72 22.14 20.78
C GLN A 3 34.80 21.07 21.39
N GLY A 4 33.48 21.23 21.27
CA GLY A 4 32.50 20.19 21.60
C GLY A 4 32.46 19.08 20.52
N PRO A 5 32.14 17.83 20.87
CA PRO A 5 32.13 16.72 19.92
C PRO A 5 30.91 16.78 18.98
N ALA A 6 31.15 16.40 17.72
CA ALA A 6 30.14 16.33 16.68
C ALA A 6 29.00 15.35 17.05
N ALA A 7 27.77 15.86 17.05
CA ALA A 7 26.56 15.07 17.21
C ALA A 7 26.51 13.98 16.12
N LYS A 8 26.41 12.71 16.56
CA LYS A 8 26.15 11.56 15.70
C LYS A 8 24.87 11.81 14.90
N ARG A 9 25.03 11.99 13.59
CA ARG A 9 23.90 11.98 12.64
C ARG A 9 23.21 10.63 12.75
N GLN A 10 22.00 10.65 13.28
CA GLN A 10 21.09 9.53 13.37
C GLN A 10 20.85 9.02 11.95
N LYS A 11 21.17 7.75 11.70
CA LYS A 11 21.05 7.10 10.40
C LYS A 11 19.56 6.98 10.06
N THR A 12 19.03 7.93 9.30
CA THR A 12 17.69 7.84 8.72
C THR A 12 17.64 6.58 7.88
N ALA A 13 16.66 5.71 8.12
CA ALA A 13 16.45 4.46 7.41
C ALA A 13 15.95 4.67 5.96
N ALA A 14 16.63 5.52 5.19
CA ALA A 14 16.40 5.71 3.76
C ALA A 14 17.40 4.84 3.00
N GLY A 15 17.20 3.53 3.04
CA GLY A 15 17.95 2.54 2.26
C GLY A 15 17.09 2.01 1.13
N GLY A 16 16.63 2.88 0.23
CA GLY A 16 16.05 2.46 -1.04
C GLY A 16 17.16 1.99 -1.97
N LYS A 17 17.00 0.81 -2.57
CA LYS A 17 17.82 0.45 -3.74
C LYS A 17 17.51 1.46 -4.86
N GLU A 18 18.52 1.91 -5.59
CA GLU A 18 18.30 2.81 -6.74
C GLU A 18 17.21 2.25 -7.66
N GLY A 19 16.19 3.05 -7.97
CA GLY A 19 15.05 2.65 -8.80
C GLY A 19 13.93 1.87 -8.10
N SER A 20 13.95 1.75 -6.76
CA SER A 20 12.85 1.16 -5.98
C SER A 20 12.07 2.22 -5.21
N ILE A 21 10.77 2.00 -5.03
CA ILE A 21 9.87 2.83 -4.23
C ILE A 21 9.37 2.10 -3.00
N PHE A 22 8.99 2.83 -1.96
CA PHE A 22 8.39 2.25 -0.75
C PHE A 22 6.90 2.52 -0.76
N VAL A 23 6.08 1.48 -0.76
CA VAL A 23 4.62 1.61 -0.89
C VAL A 23 3.88 0.81 0.17
N ARG A 24 2.69 1.30 0.50
CA ARG A 24 1.68 0.57 1.26
C ARG A 24 0.36 0.53 0.50
N HIS A 25 -0.50 -0.43 0.80
CA HIS A 25 -1.76 -0.58 0.09
C HIS A 25 -2.90 -1.09 0.95
N ILE A 26 -4.13 -0.93 0.44
CA ILE A 26 -5.33 -1.63 0.90
C ILE A 26 -5.83 -2.44 -0.30
N LEU A 27 -6.02 -3.75 -0.11
CA LEU A 27 -6.50 -4.68 -1.13
C LEU A 27 -7.97 -5.05 -0.87
N PHE A 28 -8.80 -4.95 -1.89
CA PHE A 28 -10.19 -5.37 -1.89
C PHE A 28 -10.37 -6.54 -2.85
N ARG A 29 -10.60 -7.73 -2.29
CA ARG A 29 -10.83 -8.96 -3.08
C ARG A 29 -12.32 -9.16 -3.31
N HIS A 30 -12.66 -9.90 -4.36
CA HIS A 30 -14.04 -10.32 -4.64
C HIS A 30 -14.14 -11.82 -4.91
N GLN A 31 -15.32 -12.37 -4.71
CA GLN A 31 -15.61 -13.82 -4.80
C GLN A 31 -15.39 -14.41 -6.20
N GLN A 32 -15.47 -13.58 -7.25
CA GLN A 32 -15.25 -14.01 -8.63
C GLN A 32 -13.78 -14.15 -9.03
N LEU A 33 -12.82 -13.80 -8.15
CA LEU A 33 -11.40 -14.01 -8.42
C LEU A 33 -11.10 -15.50 -8.54
N LYS A 34 -10.27 -15.86 -9.51
CA LYS A 34 -9.85 -17.25 -9.74
C LYS A 34 -8.48 -17.48 -9.14
N GLY A 35 -8.30 -18.64 -8.51
CA GLY A 35 -7.03 -19.04 -7.93
C GLY A 35 -6.78 -18.53 -6.52
N ALA A 36 -5.89 -19.20 -5.81
CA ALA A 36 -5.46 -18.80 -4.49
C ALA A 36 -4.47 -17.62 -4.58
N ASP A 37 -4.64 -16.65 -3.71
CA ASP A 37 -3.63 -15.62 -3.48
C ASP A 37 -2.89 -15.97 -2.17
N PRO A 38 -1.61 -16.36 -2.22
CA PRO A 38 -0.86 -16.73 -1.02
C PRO A 38 -0.68 -15.56 -0.05
N ALA A 39 -0.88 -14.33 -0.49
CA ALA A 39 -0.83 -13.14 0.35
C ALA A 39 -2.23 -12.64 0.78
N ALA A 40 -3.31 -13.39 0.48
CA ALA A 40 -4.63 -13.09 1.00
C ALA A 40 -4.71 -13.43 2.49
N ARG A 41 -5.19 -12.47 3.28
CA ARG A 41 -5.50 -12.61 4.70
C ARG A 41 -6.80 -13.37 4.94
N ARG A 42 -7.76 -13.16 4.04
CA ARG A 42 -9.12 -13.69 4.08
C ARG A 42 -9.72 -13.74 2.68
N GLU A 43 -10.81 -14.47 2.55
CA GLU A 43 -11.63 -14.43 1.35
C GLU A 43 -12.23 -13.03 1.15
N GLY A 44 -12.37 -12.65 -0.11
CA GLY A 44 -12.93 -11.35 -0.48
C GLY A 44 -14.40 -11.24 -0.10
N THR A 45 -14.78 -10.13 0.50
CA THR A 45 -16.17 -9.89 0.96
C THR A 45 -17.08 -9.41 -0.17
N ALA A 46 -16.53 -8.76 -1.19
CA ALA A 46 -17.27 -8.26 -2.34
C ALA A 46 -17.77 -9.42 -3.23
N ARG A 47 -19.03 -9.34 -3.71
CA ARG A 47 -19.60 -10.39 -4.59
C ARG A 47 -19.01 -10.38 -6.00
N GLY A 48 -18.45 -9.26 -6.43
CA GLY A 48 -17.87 -9.09 -7.76
C GLY A 48 -17.00 -7.83 -7.85
N PRO A 49 -16.39 -7.58 -9.03
CA PRO A 49 -15.43 -6.50 -9.23
C PRO A 49 -16.02 -5.12 -8.93
N LEU A 50 -17.23 -4.82 -9.41
CA LEU A 50 -17.89 -3.52 -9.17
C LEU A 50 -18.09 -3.20 -7.68
N GLU A 51 -18.35 -4.21 -6.86
CA GLU A 51 -18.53 -4.02 -5.42
C GLU A 51 -17.18 -3.79 -4.71
N ALA A 52 -16.12 -4.45 -5.18
CA ALA A 52 -14.76 -4.20 -4.71
C ALA A 52 -14.26 -2.80 -5.12
N GLU A 53 -14.56 -2.36 -6.35
CA GLU A 53 -14.24 -1.00 -6.83
C GLU A 53 -14.96 0.07 -6.02
N ALA A 54 -16.26 -0.12 -5.74
CA ALA A 54 -17.02 0.80 -4.90
C ALA A 54 -16.47 0.88 -3.47
N ALA A 55 -16.08 -0.26 -2.89
CA ALA A 55 -15.45 -0.30 -1.56
C ALA A 55 -14.08 0.40 -1.55
N ALA A 56 -13.28 0.19 -2.60
CA ALA A 56 -11.98 0.83 -2.78
C ALA A 56 -12.11 2.35 -2.93
N LEU A 57 -13.05 2.82 -3.75
CA LEU A 57 -13.32 4.24 -3.95
C LEU A 57 -13.76 4.91 -2.64
N ALA A 58 -14.69 4.30 -1.91
CA ALA A 58 -15.13 4.82 -0.61
C ALA A 58 -14.01 4.86 0.44
N ALA A 59 -13.05 3.92 0.37
CA ALA A 59 -11.86 3.96 1.22
C ALA A 59 -10.89 5.07 0.79
N LEU A 60 -10.67 5.25 -0.52
CA LEU A 60 -9.83 6.31 -1.08
C LEU A 60 -10.34 7.70 -0.68
N GLU A 61 -11.64 7.95 -0.79
CA GLU A 61 -12.25 9.22 -0.36
C GLU A 61 -11.97 9.53 1.12
N LYS A 62 -12.11 8.52 2.00
CA LYS A 62 -11.80 8.65 3.42
C LYS A 62 -10.32 8.91 3.67
N LEU A 63 -9.44 8.27 2.90
CA LEU A 63 -7.99 8.43 3.00
C LEU A 63 -7.54 9.81 2.52
N GLN A 64 -8.13 10.33 1.44
CA GLN A 64 -7.86 11.69 0.96
C GLN A 64 -8.30 12.73 1.99
N ALA A 65 -9.46 12.53 2.64
CA ALA A 65 -9.93 13.40 3.71
C ALA A 65 -9.12 13.29 5.01
N ALA A 66 -8.65 12.09 5.35
CA ALA A 66 -7.92 11.82 6.59
C ALA A 66 -6.81 10.76 6.42
N PRO A 67 -5.65 11.12 5.85
CA PRO A 67 -4.56 10.17 5.55
C PRO A 67 -4.01 9.43 6.78
N SER A 68 -4.11 10.05 7.96
CA SER A 68 -3.70 9.44 9.24
C SER A 68 -4.53 8.22 9.63
N THR A 69 -5.70 8.03 9.03
CA THR A 69 -6.59 6.89 9.29
C THR A 69 -6.19 5.62 8.54
N PHE A 70 -5.16 5.69 7.68
CA PHE A 70 -4.74 4.56 6.84
C PHE A 70 -4.57 3.26 7.61
N GLY A 71 -3.82 3.27 8.71
CA GLY A 71 -3.56 2.03 9.48
C GLY A 71 -4.86 1.39 9.99
N LYS A 72 -5.81 2.20 10.44
CA LYS A 72 -7.13 1.72 10.89
C LYS A 72 -7.92 1.12 9.72
N LEU A 73 -8.08 1.88 8.64
CA LEU A 73 -8.84 1.44 7.46
C LEU A 73 -8.22 0.21 6.81
N CYS A 74 -6.89 0.16 6.68
CA CYS A 74 -6.19 -1.00 6.15
C CYS A 74 -6.44 -2.24 7.00
N ARG A 75 -6.37 -2.12 8.34
CA ARG A 75 -6.59 -3.26 9.23
C ARG A 75 -8.02 -3.79 9.22
N GLU A 76 -8.98 -2.89 9.04
CA GLU A 76 -10.41 -3.20 8.97
C GLU A 76 -10.79 -3.80 7.60
N LEU A 77 -10.33 -3.19 6.51
CA LEU A 77 -10.85 -3.43 5.17
C LEU A 77 -9.95 -4.30 4.30
N SER A 78 -8.62 -4.22 4.44
CA SER A 78 -7.71 -4.91 3.51
C SER A 78 -7.78 -6.42 3.64
N ASP A 79 -7.86 -7.10 2.50
CA ASP A 79 -7.82 -8.54 2.36
C ASP A 79 -6.40 -9.08 2.13
N CYS A 80 -5.38 -8.22 2.17
CA CYS A 80 -3.96 -8.62 2.10
C CYS A 80 -3.39 -8.86 3.51
N GLN A 81 -2.51 -9.86 3.65
CA GLN A 81 -1.81 -10.16 4.91
C GLN A 81 -0.95 -9.00 5.44
N SER A 82 -0.56 -8.05 4.57
CA SER A 82 0.16 -6.83 4.97
C SER A 82 -0.63 -6.00 6.00
N ALA A 83 -1.95 -6.14 6.04
CA ALA A 83 -2.83 -5.50 7.02
C ALA A 83 -2.60 -5.97 8.47
N ASP A 84 -1.93 -7.11 8.65
CA ASP A 84 -1.56 -7.65 9.97
C ASP A 84 -0.16 -7.25 10.43
N GLN A 85 0.60 -6.53 9.60
CA GLN A 85 1.86 -5.94 10.03
C GLN A 85 1.62 -4.93 11.16
N PRO A 86 2.51 -4.88 12.17
CA PRO A 86 2.27 -4.10 13.38
C PRO A 86 2.47 -2.60 13.16
N GLY A 87 1.69 -1.79 13.88
CA GLY A 87 1.93 -0.35 14.02
C GLY A 87 2.01 0.39 12.69
N ASN A 88 3.10 1.14 12.51
CA ASN A 88 3.33 1.94 11.30
C ASN A 88 3.68 1.10 10.06
N LEU A 89 3.84 -0.23 10.17
CA LEU A 89 4.04 -1.12 9.02
C LEU A 89 2.73 -1.65 8.45
N THR A 90 1.57 -1.32 9.04
CA THR A 90 0.27 -1.80 8.57
C THR A 90 0.07 -1.48 7.08
N GLY A 91 -0.09 -2.52 6.25
CA GLY A 91 -0.32 -2.41 4.81
C GLY A 91 0.95 -2.26 3.96
N HIS A 92 2.15 -2.30 4.54
CA HIS A 92 3.39 -2.07 3.80
C HIS A 92 3.76 -3.27 2.93
N LEU A 93 4.16 -2.98 1.69
CA LEU A 93 4.68 -3.99 0.75
C LEU A 93 6.21 -4.06 0.76
N GLY A 94 6.87 -3.13 1.45
CA GLY A 94 8.32 -3.01 1.42
C GLY A 94 8.79 -2.15 0.25
N TRP A 95 10.05 -2.35 -0.14
CA TRP A 95 10.61 -1.75 -1.35
C TRP A 95 10.15 -2.56 -2.56
N VAL A 96 9.53 -1.87 -3.53
CA VAL A 96 9.07 -2.43 -4.80
C VAL A 96 9.96 -1.88 -5.89
N ALA A 97 10.59 -2.77 -6.66
CA ALA A 97 11.34 -2.40 -7.86
C ALA A 97 10.42 -2.44 -9.09
N LYS A 98 10.79 -1.66 -10.11
CA LYS A 98 10.03 -1.61 -11.36
C LYS A 98 10.03 -2.98 -12.05
N GLY A 99 8.85 -3.45 -12.43
CA GLY A 99 8.59 -4.74 -13.07
C GLY A 99 8.34 -5.90 -12.10
N GLU A 100 8.26 -5.66 -10.79
CA GLU A 100 7.97 -6.72 -9.81
C GLU A 100 6.46 -6.93 -9.60
N GLN A 101 5.63 -5.93 -9.90
CA GLN A 101 4.17 -6.04 -9.83
C GLN A 101 3.54 -6.22 -11.22
N GLU A 102 2.23 -6.48 -11.24
CA GLU A 102 1.44 -6.42 -12.48
C GLU A 102 1.57 -5.03 -13.10
N ALA A 103 1.72 -4.95 -14.43
CA ALA A 103 2.10 -3.72 -15.14
C ALA A 103 1.28 -2.48 -14.72
N GLY A 104 -0.05 -2.62 -14.57
CA GLY A 104 -0.91 -1.52 -14.14
C GLY A 104 -0.66 -1.06 -12.69
N LEU A 105 -0.33 -1.96 -11.77
CA LEU A 105 0.04 -1.61 -10.39
C LEU A 105 1.39 -0.91 -10.36
N ASP A 106 2.32 -1.43 -11.15
CA ASP A 106 3.68 -0.92 -11.23
C ASP A 106 3.67 0.52 -11.80
N GLU A 107 2.99 0.72 -12.94
CA GLU A 107 2.83 2.04 -13.55
C GLU A 107 2.16 3.04 -12.60
N ALA A 108 1.06 2.64 -11.94
CA ALA A 108 0.37 3.49 -11.00
C ALA A 108 1.25 3.84 -9.80
N ALA A 109 1.94 2.87 -9.19
CA ALA A 109 2.76 3.10 -8.01
C ALA A 109 3.97 4.00 -8.29
N PHE A 110 4.63 3.82 -9.44
CA PHE A 110 5.79 4.63 -9.84
C PHE A 110 5.41 6.03 -10.34
N ALA A 111 4.15 6.26 -10.73
CA ALA A 111 3.64 7.58 -11.09
C ALA A 111 3.35 8.48 -9.87
N LEU A 112 3.23 7.91 -8.66
CA LEU A 112 2.89 8.66 -7.46
C LEU A 112 4.02 9.54 -6.95
N ASP A 113 3.65 10.72 -6.49
CA ASP A 113 4.48 11.56 -5.64
C ASP A 113 4.56 11.04 -4.20
N MET A 114 5.50 11.57 -3.43
CA MET A 114 5.68 11.22 -2.02
C MET A 114 4.42 11.52 -1.20
N ASN A 115 3.91 10.53 -0.47
CA ASN A 115 2.65 10.54 0.31
C ASN A 115 1.37 10.60 -0.52
N GLU A 116 1.45 10.57 -1.84
CA GLU A 116 0.27 10.56 -2.70
C GLU A 116 -0.43 9.19 -2.67
N PHE A 117 -1.76 9.21 -2.76
CA PHE A 117 -2.57 8.02 -2.95
C PHE A 117 -2.85 7.82 -4.44
N SER A 118 -2.79 6.58 -4.91
CA SER A 118 -3.25 6.24 -6.25
C SER A 118 -4.76 6.40 -6.38
N ASP A 119 -5.22 6.47 -7.63
CA ASP A 119 -6.57 6.05 -7.96
C ASP A 119 -6.76 4.54 -7.67
N ILE A 120 -7.97 4.02 -7.80
CA ILE A 120 -8.23 2.59 -7.70
C ILE A 120 -7.54 1.86 -8.86
N VAL A 121 -6.80 0.79 -8.55
CA VAL A 121 -6.08 -0.01 -9.55
C VAL A 121 -6.56 -1.45 -9.49
N THR A 122 -7.11 -1.95 -10.60
CA THR A 122 -7.55 -3.34 -10.70
C THR A 122 -6.40 -4.23 -11.17
N SER A 123 -6.33 -5.42 -10.59
CA SER A 123 -5.33 -6.44 -10.89
C SER A 123 -5.97 -7.82 -10.83
N SER A 124 -5.20 -8.84 -11.20
CA SER A 124 -5.52 -10.25 -10.96
C SER A 124 -5.80 -10.62 -9.49
N ARG A 125 -5.37 -9.79 -8.53
CA ARG A 125 -5.59 -10.01 -7.08
C ARG A 125 -6.83 -9.30 -6.54
N GLY A 126 -7.51 -8.48 -7.33
CA GLY A 126 -8.57 -7.57 -6.90
C GLY A 126 -8.18 -6.11 -7.09
N VAL A 127 -8.81 -5.22 -6.33
CA VAL A 127 -8.68 -3.76 -6.45
C VAL A 127 -7.79 -3.21 -5.36
N HIS A 128 -6.88 -2.30 -5.71
CA HIS A 128 -5.88 -1.74 -4.80
C HIS A 128 -6.05 -0.23 -4.68
N VAL A 129 -5.84 0.27 -3.47
CA VAL A 129 -5.54 1.68 -3.21
C VAL A 129 -4.13 1.73 -2.63
N MET A 130 -3.22 2.40 -3.30
CA MET A 130 -1.80 2.46 -2.91
C MET A 130 -1.44 3.84 -2.38
N GLN A 131 -0.41 3.89 -1.54
CA GLN A 131 0.23 5.14 -1.15
C GLN A 131 1.74 4.98 -1.24
N ARG A 132 2.39 5.97 -1.85
CA ARG A 132 3.85 6.05 -1.88
C ARG A 132 4.37 6.73 -0.61
N LEU A 133 5.43 6.16 -0.05
CA LEU A 133 6.07 6.60 1.19
C LEU A 133 7.58 6.82 1.03
N GLY A 134 8.16 6.42 -0.10
CA GLY A 134 9.59 6.50 -0.42
C GLY A 134 9.83 6.37 -1.92
#